data_AF-A0A5B6VCK7-F1
#
_entry.id   AF-A0A5B6VCK7-F1
#
_cell.length_a   1.000
_cell.length_b   1.000
_cell.length_c   1.000
_cell.angle_alpha   90.00
_cell.angle_beta   90.00
_cell.angle_gamma   90.00
#
_symmetry.space_group_name_H-M   'P 1'
#
loop_
_entity.id
_entity.type
_entity.pdbx_description
1 polymer ?
#
loop_
_entity_poly.entity_id
_entity_poly.type
_entity_poly.pdbx_seq_one_letter_code
_entity_poly.pdbx_strand_id
1 'polypeptide(L)'
;MKKVVSEFVSRCLICQRVKVEHQVPSGLLQPITIPEWKWDRITMDVATGLPSTLSKKDAVWVVVDSLTKSAHFIPVRVDYSLDKLANLYVSEIVRLHGVPLSIISDRDLRFTSRFWKRLQEALGTKLSFSTSFHPQTDGKSERLIQVLEDMLWCCVLEFQGSWEKFLPLVEFAYNNSFQSSLKMAPYEALYGVDLVKETEEKVKVIRECLKASSDRQKSYLDLKRKEIEYQVSDRVFLKVSPWRKVLSFGRKGKLYEITERVGPVAYRLTLLSELEKIHDVFHVSMLRRYRSDPSHVITPAEVEIQPDLIYSEEPIKILAREVKQLRSKSIALVKVLWQRHGVEEGTWEPEETMRNQYPNLFAGKIFKGENT
;
A
#
# COMPACT_ATOMS: atom_id res chain seq x y z
N MET A 1 -40.88 39.11 -59.81
CA MET A 1 -40.42 37.79 -60.34
C MET A 1 -39.74 36.92 -59.28
N LYS A 2 -38.62 37.34 -58.65
CA LYS A 2 -37.93 36.55 -57.60
C LYS A 2 -38.82 36.09 -56.43
N LYS A 3 -39.74 36.94 -55.97
CA LYS A 3 -40.65 36.62 -54.87
C LYS A 3 -41.63 35.47 -55.22
N VAL A 4 -42.19 35.51 -56.43
CA VAL A 4 -43.11 34.48 -56.95
C VAL A 4 -42.38 33.15 -57.17
N VAL A 5 -41.14 33.20 -57.69
CA VAL A 5 -40.30 32.00 -57.84
C VAL A 5 -39.93 31.42 -56.48
N SER A 6 -39.55 32.26 -55.50
CA SER A 6 -39.27 31.82 -54.12
C SER A 6 -40.48 31.16 -53.48
N GLU A 7 -41.67 31.71 -53.70
CA GLU A 7 -42.93 31.21 -53.14
C GLU A 7 -43.42 29.93 -53.83
N PHE A 8 -43.17 29.78 -55.13
CA PHE A 8 -43.40 28.53 -55.85
C PHE A 8 -42.43 27.43 -55.39
N VAL A 9 -41.14 27.75 -55.26
CA VAL A 9 -40.12 26.81 -54.78
C VAL A 9 -40.35 26.43 -53.30
N SER A 10 -40.82 27.35 -52.46
CA SER A 10 -41.12 27.06 -51.06
C SER A 10 -42.36 26.19 -50.87
N ARG A 11 -43.28 26.13 -51.84
CA ARG A 11 -44.47 25.27 -51.82
C ARG A 11 -44.29 23.97 -52.64
N CYS A 12 -43.21 23.85 -53.41
CA CYS A 12 -42.92 22.67 -54.21
C CYS A 12 -42.42 21.52 -53.32
N LEU A 13 -43.20 20.44 -53.25
CA LEU A 13 -42.92 19.26 -52.42
C LEU A 13 -41.59 18.58 -52.77
N ILE A 14 -41.21 18.55 -54.06
CA ILE A 14 -39.93 17.99 -54.51
C ILE A 14 -38.77 18.88 -54.03
N CYS A 15 -38.90 20.20 -54.17
CA CYS A 15 -37.90 21.14 -53.66
C CYS A 15 -37.79 21.07 -52.13
N GLN A 16 -38.89 20.97 -51.40
CA GLN A 16 -38.88 20.82 -49.94
C GLN A 16 -38.17 19.54 -49.48
N ARG A 17 -38.34 18.42 -50.20
CA ARG A 17 -37.72 17.13 -49.84
C ARG A 17 -36.23 17.03 -50.16
N VAL A 18 -35.77 17.73 -51.20
CA VAL A 18 -34.37 17.63 -51.69
C VAL A 18 -33.49 18.75 -51.16
N LYS A 19 -34.08 19.88 -50.76
CA LYS A 19 -33.33 21.02 -50.25
C LYS A 19 -32.73 20.69 -48.89
N VAL A 20 -31.39 20.65 -48.83
CA VAL A 20 -30.64 20.57 -47.57
C VAL A 20 -31.07 21.75 -46.69
N GLU A 21 -31.46 21.45 -45.46
CA GLU A 21 -32.01 22.42 -44.54
C GLU A 21 -30.86 23.10 -43.78
N HIS A 22 -30.53 24.34 -44.13
CA HIS A 22 -29.50 25.14 -43.45
C HIS A 22 -30.09 25.97 -42.30
N GLN A 23 -31.20 25.53 -41.72
CA GLN A 23 -31.88 26.27 -40.64
C GLN A 23 -31.25 25.95 -39.28
N VAL A 24 -31.36 26.92 -38.37
CA VAL A 24 -31.06 26.71 -36.94
C VAL A 24 -31.97 25.58 -36.44
N PRO A 25 -31.46 24.63 -35.63
CA PRO A 25 -32.24 23.51 -35.12
C PRO A 25 -33.56 23.97 -34.50
N SER A 26 -34.66 23.33 -34.89
CA SER A 26 -35.97 23.60 -34.33
C SER A 26 -36.08 23.04 -32.92
N GLY A 27 -36.68 23.81 -32.00
CA GLY A 27 -36.85 23.43 -30.60
C GLY A 27 -35.99 24.29 -29.66
N LEU A 28 -36.61 24.79 -28.60
CA LEU A 28 -35.89 25.47 -27.52
C LEU A 28 -35.30 24.42 -26.58
N LEU A 29 -34.04 24.63 -26.18
CA LEU A 29 -33.39 23.83 -25.14
C LEU A 29 -34.24 23.85 -23.88
N GLN A 30 -34.75 22.69 -23.47
CA GLN A 30 -35.45 22.55 -22.19
C GLN A 30 -34.39 22.33 -21.11
N PRO A 31 -34.24 23.25 -20.14
CA PRO A 31 -33.26 23.06 -19.07
C PRO A 31 -33.69 21.89 -18.20
N ILE A 32 -32.78 20.95 -17.96
CA ILE A 32 -33.05 19.88 -17.02
C ILE A 32 -33.04 20.45 -15.61
N THR A 33 -34.00 20.03 -14.79
CA THR A 33 -34.06 20.33 -13.36
C THR A 33 -32.72 19.95 -12.71
N ILE A 34 -32.04 20.90 -12.08
CA ILE A 34 -30.78 20.65 -11.35
C ILE A 34 -31.11 19.79 -10.12
N PRO A 35 -30.32 18.76 -9.77
CA PRO A 35 -30.60 17.93 -8.60
C PRO A 35 -30.37 18.75 -7.33
N GLU A 36 -31.07 18.40 -6.25
CA GLU A 36 -30.88 19.06 -4.95
C GLU A 36 -29.67 18.50 -4.20
N TRP A 37 -29.40 17.21 -4.36
CA TRP A 37 -28.30 16.54 -3.67
C TRP A 37 -27.31 15.88 -4.63
N LYS A 38 -26.08 15.69 -4.14
CA LYS A 38 -25.04 14.93 -4.85
C LYS A 38 -25.51 13.50 -5.06
N TRP A 39 -25.23 12.94 -6.23
CA TRP A 39 -25.58 11.58 -6.59
C TRP A 39 -27.08 11.25 -6.68
N ASP A 40 -27.97 12.24 -6.54
CA ASP A 40 -29.41 12.05 -6.83
C ASP A 40 -29.65 11.73 -8.30
N ARG A 41 -28.80 12.28 -9.17
CA ARG A 41 -28.90 12.03 -10.60
C ARG A 41 -27.53 11.80 -11.19
N ILE A 42 -27.41 10.68 -11.88
CA ILE A 42 -26.18 10.31 -12.56
C ILE A 42 -26.41 10.12 -14.05
N THR A 43 -25.37 10.41 -14.82
CA THR A 43 -25.30 10.07 -16.24
C THR A 43 -24.35 8.91 -16.42
N MET A 44 -24.75 7.91 -17.19
CA MET A 44 -23.94 6.72 -17.49
C MET A 44 -23.68 6.61 -18.98
N ASP A 45 -22.45 6.26 -19.32
CA ASP A 45 -22.05 5.94 -20.69
C ASP A 45 -20.96 4.86 -20.70
N VAL A 46 -20.76 4.19 -21.83
CA VAL A 46 -19.71 3.20 -21.99
C VAL A 46 -18.87 3.50 -23.23
N ALA A 47 -17.64 3.95 -22.98
CA ALA A 47 -16.61 4.07 -24.00
C ALA A 47 -16.17 2.67 -24.44
N THR A 48 -16.53 2.25 -25.65
CA THR A 48 -16.19 0.95 -26.22
C THR A 48 -15.13 1.07 -27.33
N GLY A 49 -14.60 -0.07 -27.80
CA GLY A 49 -13.62 -0.11 -28.90
C GLY A 49 -12.18 0.17 -28.45
N LEU A 50 -11.88 0.05 -27.16
CA LEU A 50 -10.54 0.25 -26.64
C LEU A 50 -9.68 -1.00 -26.88
N PRO A 51 -8.35 -0.85 -27.06
CA PRO A 51 -7.42 -1.97 -27.11
C PRO A 51 -7.55 -2.84 -25.86
N SER A 52 -7.64 -4.16 -26.06
CA SER A 52 -7.76 -5.10 -24.94
C SER A 52 -6.53 -5.06 -24.03
N THR A 53 -6.74 -4.98 -22.72
CA THR A 53 -5.67 -5.11 -21.73
C THR A 53 -5.30 -6.57 -21.47
N LEU A 54 -4.23 -6.80 -20.69
CA LEU A 54 -3.83 -8.14 -20.23
C LEU A 54 -4.93 -8.86 -19.44
N SER A 55 -5.75 -8.11 -18.70
CA SER A 55 -6.90 -8.65 -17.96
C SER A 55 -8.16 -8.77 -18.83
N LYS A 56 -8.04 -8.51 -20.15
CA LYS A 56 -9.08 -8.55 -21.17
C LYS A 56 -10.15 -7.47 -21.03
N LYS A 57 -9.82 -6.27 -20.55
CA LYS A 57 -10.75 -5.13 -20.56
C LYS A 57 -10.64 -4.40 -21.89
N ASP A 58 -11.77 -4.08 -22.50
CA ASP A 58 -11.88 -3.45 -23.84
C ASP A 58 -12.85 -2.26 -23.85
N ALA A 59 -13.36 -1.87 -22.68
CA ALA A 59 -14.27 -0.75 -22.53
C ALA A 59 -14.15 -0.10 -21.14
N VAL A 60 -14.55 1.16 -21.03
CA VAL A 60 -14.65 1.90 -19.76
C VAL A 60 -16.09 2.33 -19.56
N TRP A 61 -16.67 1.93 -18.43
CA TRP A 61 -17.97 2.42 -17.99
C TRP A 61 -17.77 3.70 -17.20
N VAL A 62 -18.29 4.79 -17.74
CA VAL A 62 -18.21 6.14 -17.19
C VAL A 62 -19.51 6.44 -16.45
N VAL A 63 -19.40 6.81 -15.18
CA VAL A 63 -20.54 7.22 -14.34
C VAL A 63 -20.25 8.59 -13.76
N VAL A 64 -21.11 9.56 -14.03
CA VAL A 64 -20.89 10.96 -13.64
C VAL A 64 -22.07 11.48 -12.82
N ASP A 65 -21.79 12.11 -11.68
CA ASP A 65 -22.77 12.86 -10.92
C ASP A 65 -23.17 14.17 -11.64
N SER A 66 -24.47 14.38 -11.81
CA SER A 66 -24.98 15.56 -12.50
C SER A 66 -24.75 16.86 -11.74
N LEU A 67 -24.67 16.81 -10.40
CA LEU A 67 -24.51 18.00 -9.56
C LEU A 67 -23.02 18.38 -9.41
N THR A 68 -22.23 17.49 -8.80
CA THR A 68 -20.82 17.74 -8.46
C THR A 68 -19.85 17.49 -9.61
N LYS A 69 -20.33 16.87 -10.71
CA LYS A 69 -19.52 16.43 -11.84
C LYS A 69 -18.41 15.44 -11.47
N SER A 70 -18.48 14.84 -10.27
CA SER A 70 -17.58 13.76 -9.91
C SER A 70 -17.84 12.55 -10.81
N ALA A 71 -16.77 11.97 -11.34
CA ALA A 71 -16.84 10.83 -12.25
C ALA A 71 -16.14 9.60 -11.67
N HIS A 72 -16.65 8.43 -12.03
CA HIS A 72 -16.05 7.12 -11.79
C HIS A 72 -15.76 6.45 -13.13
N PHE A 73 -14.56 5.90 -13.29
CA PHE A 73 -14.15 5.17 -14.50
C PHE A 73 -13.92 3.70 -14.15
N ILE A 74 -14.86 2.86 -14.58
CA ILE A 74 -14.86 1.43 -14.24
C ILE A 74 -14.42 0.63 -15.46
N PRO A 75 -13.29 -0.10 -15.41
CA PRO A 75 -12.83 -0.91 -16.54
C PRO A 75 -13.74 -2.14 -16.70
N VAL A 76 -14.39 -2.27 -17.84
CA VAL A 76 -15.34 -3.33 -18.16
C VAL A 76 -14.92 -4.10 -19.42
N ARG A 77 -15.63 -5.19 -19.70
CA ARG A 77 -15.53 -5.90 -20.97
C ARG A 77 -16.88 -5.82 -21.67
N VAL A 78 -16.89 -5.65 -22.99
CA VAL A 78 -18.13 -5.50 -23.77
C VAL A 78 -19.07 -6.71 -23.61
N ASP A 79 -18.51 -7.91 -23.49
CA ASP A 79 -19.27 -9.16 -23.34
C ASP A 79 -19.71 -9.49 -21.89
N TYR A 80 -19.53 -8.58 -20.92
CA TYR A 80 -19.90 -8.85 -19.54
C TYR A 80 -21.39 -9.17 -19.42
N SER A 81 -21.71 -10.20 -18.63
CA SER A 81 -23.09 -10.49 -18.29
C SER A 81 -23.70 -9.33 -17.51
N LEU A 82 -25.01 -9.15 -17.66
CA LEU A 82 -25.73 -8.10 -16.95
C LEU A 82 -25.65 -8.28 -15.43
N ASP A 83 -25.61 -9.52 -14.94
CA ASP A 83 -25.40 -9.82 -13.51
C ASP A 83 -24.06 -9.30 -13.00
N LYS A 84 -23.00 -9.44 -13.83
CA LYS A 84 -21.67 -8.94 -13.49
C LYS A 84 -21.64 -7.41 -13.50
N LEU A 85 -22.30 -6.77 -14.47
CA LEU A 85 -22.43 -5.31 -14.50
C LEU A 85 -23.24 -4.78 -13.30
N ALA A 86 -24.31 -5.48 -12.89
CA ALA A 86 -25.07 -5.11 -11.70
C ALA A 86 -24.24 -5.20 -10.42
N ASN A 87 -23.47 -6.28 -10.26
CA ASN A 87 -22.57 -6.42 -9.11
C ASN A 87 -21.51 -5.31 -9.07
N LEU A 88 -20.93 -4.96 -10.22
CA LEU A 88 -19.98 -3.85 -10.33
C LEU A 88 -20.63 -2.50 -10.01
N TYR A 89 -21.85 -2.26 -10.49
CA TYR A 89 -22.58 -1.04 -10.18
C TYR A 89 -22.82 -0.90 -8.67
N VAL A 90 -23.19 -1.99 -8.00
CA VAL A 90 -23.38 -1.98 -6.54
C VAL A 90 -22.05 -1.78 -5.81
N SER A 91 -20.97 -2.48 -6.22
CA SER A 91 -19.68 -2.42 -5.53
C SER A 91 -18.95 -1.08 -5.70
N GLU A 92 -19.05 -0.47 -6.87
CA GLU A 92 -18.31 0.75 -7.21
C GLU A 92 -19.13 2.01 -6.99
N ILE A 93 -20.43 1.99 -7.31
CA ILE A 93 -21.27 3.21 -7.25
C ILE A 93 -22.13 3.22 -5.98
N VAL A 94 -23.01 2.22 -5.82
CA VAL A 94 -24.00 2.23 -4.72
C VAL A 94 -23.32 2.18 -3.35
N ARG A 95 -22.24 1.40 -3.21
CA ARG A 95 -21.44 1.32 -1.97
C ARG A 95 -20.87 2.68 -1.54
N LEU A 96 -20.46 3.51 -2.50
CA LEU A 96 -19.79 4.78 -2.21
C LEU A 96 -20.79 5.91 -2.00
N HIS A 97 -21.84 5.96 -2.81
CA HIS A 97 -22.70 7.15 -2.92
C HIS A 97 -24.17 6.90 -2.62
N GLY A 98 -24.57 5.64 -2.47
CA GLY A 98 -25.97 5.25 -2.35
C GLY A 98 -26.67 5.06 -3.70
N VAL A 99 -27.98 4.84 -3.64
CA VAL A 99 -28.81 4.64 -4.83
C VAL A 99 -29.28 6.00 -5.35
N PRO A 100 -29.04 6.33 -6.64
CA PRO A 100 -29.51 7.58 -7.23
C PRO A 100 -31.04 7.59 -7.42
N LEU A 101 -31.66 8.76 -7.35
CA LEU A 101 -33.08 8.93 -7.66
C LEU A 101 -33.35 8.76 -9.16
N SER A 102 -32.41 9.17 -10.02
CA SER A 102 -32.56 9.06 -11.47
C SER A 102 -31.25 8.79 -12.20
N ILE A 103 -31.34 8.04 -13.30
CA ILE A 103 -30.22 7.76 -14.20
C ILE A 103 -30.58 8.25 -15.59
N ILE A 104 -29.68 9.01 -16.21
CA ILE A 104 -29.70 9.30 -17.65
C ILE A 104 -28.65 8.41 -18.30
N SER A 105 -29.03 7.68 -19.33
CA SER A 105 -28.14 6.76 -20.03
C SER A 105 -28.41 6.79 -21.51
N ASP A 106 -27.42 6.43 -22.32
CA ASP A 106 -27.61 6.21 -23.74
C ASP A 106 -28.48 4.95 -24.00
N ARG A 107 -28.74 4.67 -25.28
CA ARG A 107 -29.58 3.51 -25.66
C ARG A 107 -28.80 2.22 -25.82
N ASP A 108 -27.68 2.07 -25.14
CA ASP A 108 -26.92 0.84 -25.14
C ASP A 108 -27.81 -0.35 -24.74
N LEU A 109 -27.60 -1.49 -25.42
CA LEU A 109 -28.36 -2.73 -25.20
C LEU A 109 -28.27 -3.21 -23.74
N ARG A 110 -27.16 -2.90 -23.05
CA ARG A 110 -26.95 -3.23 -21.64
C ARG A 110 -27.96 -2.50 -20.75
N PHE A 111 -28.15 -1.21 -20.98
CA PHE A 111 -29.03 -0.35 -20.17
C PHE A 111 -30.50 -0.45 -20.56
N THR A 112 -30.79 -0.75 -21.83
CA THR A 112 -32.16 -0.95 -22.33
C THR A 112 -32.75 -2.32 -22.01
N SER A 113 -31.92 -3.25 -21.52
CA SER A 113 -32.30 -4.62 -21.16
C SER A 113 -33.42 -4.68 -20.10
N ARG A 114 -34.24 -5.74 -20.15
CA ARG A 114 -35.32 -5.96 -19.17
C ARG A 114 -34.76 -6.11 -17.76
N PHE A 115 -33.66 -6.83 -17.62
CA PHE A 115 -32.98 -7.04 -16.34
C PHE A 115 -32.56 -5.70 -15.73
N TRP A 116 -31.89 -4.83 -16.49
CA TRP A 116 -31.41 -3.54 -15.97
C TRP A 116 -32.57 -2.64 -15.55
N LYS A 117 -33.65 -2.58 -16.34
CA LYS A 117 -34.87 -1.85 -15.98
C LYS A 117 -35.46 -2.34 -14.66
N ARG A 118 -35.61 -3.67 -14.50
CA ARG A 118 -36.13 -4.27 -13.26
C ARG A 118 -35.23 -4.03 -12.06
N LEU A 119 -33.91 -4.08 -12.24
CA LEU A 119 -32.94 -3.77 -11.20
C LEU A 119 -33.12 -2.32 -10.71
N GLN A 120 -33.18 -1.36 -11.64
CA GLN A 120 -33.34 0.05 -11.28
C GLN A 120 -34.72 0.33 -10.65
N GLU A 121 -35.79 -0.27 -11.16
CA GLU A 121 -37.12 -0.21 -10.53
C GLU A 121 -37.10 -0.76 -9.10
N ALA A 122 -36.43 -1.88 -8.85
CA ALA A 122 -36.31 -2.49 -7.52
C ALA A 122 -35.47 -1.65 -6.55
N LEU A 123 -34.48 -0.92 -7.06
CA LEU A 123 -33.68 0.03 -6.28
C LEU A 123 -34.42 1.36 -6.04
N GLY A 124 -35.52 1.64 -6.75
CA GLY A 124 -36.26 2.90 -6.66
C GLY A 124 -35.73 4.00 -7.57
N THR A 125 -34.89 3.66 -8.55
CA THR A 125 -34.24 4.60 -9.48
C THR A 125 -35.07 4.81 -10.74
N LYS A 126 -35.30 6.07 -11.13
CA LYS A 126 -35.94 6.40 -12.41
C LYS A 126 -34.93 6.39 -13.56
N LEU A 127 -35.01 5.39 -14.43
CA LEU A 127 -34.16 5.30 -15.63
C LEU A 127 -34.76 6.08 -16.81
N SER A 128 -33.98 6.98 -17.41
CA SER A 128 -34.33 7.76 -18.59
C SER A 128 -33.26 7.59 -19.67
N PHE A 129 -33.68 7.47 -20.94
CA PHE A 129 -32.76 7.26 -22.06
C PHE A 129 -32.63 8.52 -22.92
N SER A 130 -31.41 8.87 -23.31
CA SER A 130 -31.19 9.93 -24.29
C SER A 130 -31.80 9.53 -25.65
N THR A 131 -32.27 10.53 -26.40
CA THR A 131 -32.80 10.31 -27.75
C THR A 131 -31.66 10.25 -28.75
N SER A 132 -31.59 9.17 -29.53
CA SER A 132 -30.53 8.83 -30.49
C SER A 132 -30.17 9.89 -31.55
N PHE A 133 -30.92 11.00 -31.62
CA PHE A 133 -30.74 12.09 -32.60
C PHE A 133 -31.04 13.49 -32.03
N HIS A 134 -31.25 13.66 -30.72
CA HIS A 134 -31.49 14.96 -30.09
C HIS A 134 -30.66 15.14 -28.80
N PRO A 135 -29.40 15.56 -28.95
CA PRO A 135 -28.50 15.84 -27.82
C PRO A 135 -28.94 17.02 -26.92
N GLN A 136 -29.96 17.77 -27.35
CA GLN A 136 -30.39 19.01 -26.70
C GLN A 136 -31.02 18.84 -25.32
N THR A 137 -31.39 17.63 -24.90
CA THR A 137 -31.97 17.44 -23.57
C THR A 137 -30.92 17.41 -22.46
N ASP A 138 -29.63 17.15 -22.74
CA ASP A 138 -28.54 17.30 -21.78
C ASP A 138 -27.18 17.63 -22.44
N GLY A 139 -27.15 18.59 -23.37
CA GLY A 139 -25.91 18.97 -24.07
C GLY A 139 -24.75 19.42 -23.15
N LYS A 140 -25.02 19.65 -21.86
CA LYS A 140 -23.98 19.87 -20.83
C LYS A 140 -23.34 18.57 -20.36
N SER A 141 -24.10 17.51 -20.08
CA SER A 141 -23.52 16.22 -19.70
C SER A 141 -22.91 15.52 -20.91
N GLU A 142 -23.50 15.65 -22.11
CA GLU A 142 -22.93 15.06 -23.32
C GLU A 142 -21.59 15.67 -23.70
N ARG A 143 -21.46 17.00 -23.66
CA ARG A 143 -20.17 17.64 -23.90
C ARG A 143 -19.13 17.27 -22.83
N LEU A 144 -19.57 17.07 -21.59
CA LEU A 144 -18.70 16.63 -20.50
C LEU A 144 -18.24 15.18 -20.73
N ILE A 145 -19.15 14.28 -21.09
CA ILE A 145 -18.84 12.88 -21.40
C ILE A 145 -17.93 12.80 -22.62
N GLN A 146 -18.16 13.58 -23.67
CA GLN A 146 -17.27 13.62 -24.82
C GLN A 146 -15.85 14.05 -24.46
N VAL A 147 -15.69 15.09 -23.63
CA VAL A 147 -14.37 15.50 -23.12
C VAL A 147 -13.73 14.39 -22.27
N LEU A 148 -14.53 13.66 -21.49
CA LEU A 148 -14.06 12.51 -20.72
C LEU A 148 -13.60 11.37 -21.62
N GLU A 149 -14.36 11.06 -22.66
CA GLU A 149 -14.00 10.05 -23.67
C GLU A 149 -12.72 10.45 -24.39
N ASP A 150 -12.58 11.69 -24.85
CA ASP A 150 -11.37 12.19 -25.50
C ASP A 150 -10.14 12.04 -24.58
N MET A 151 -10.29 12.40 -23.29
CA MET A 151 -9.24 12.22 -22.29
C MET A 151 -8.88 10.73 -22.11
N LEU A 152 -9.87 9.84 -22.05
CA LEU A 152 -9.66 8.41 -21.96
C LEU A 152 -8.96 7.87 -23.22
N TRP A 153 -9.34 8.33 -24.41
CA TRP A 153 -8.69 7.98 -25.67
C TRP A 153 -7.23 8.41 -25.69
N CYS A 154 -6.89 9.62 -25.23
CA CYS A 154 -5.49 10.05 -25.09
C CYS A 154 -4.71 9.10 -24.18
N CYS A 155 -5.26 8.73 -23.02
CA CYS A 155 -4.60 7.80 -22.09
C CYS A 155 -4.42 6.42 -22.71
N VAL A 156 -5.44 5.93 -23.42
CA VAL A 156 -5.40 4.62 -24.08
C VAL A 156 -4.36 4.58 -25.19
N LEU A 157 -4.23 5.66 -25.96
CA LEU A 157 -3.22 5.78 -27.02
C LEU A 157 -1.79 5.82 -26.46
N GLU A 158 -1.57 6.53 -25.36
CA GLU A 158 -0.27 6.65 -24.71
C GLU A 158 0.15 5.34 -23.99
N PHE A 159 -0.75 4.76 -23.20
CA PHE A 159 -0.44 3.63 -22.33
C PHE A 159 -0.79 2.25 -22.92
N GLN A 160 -1.44 2.22 -24.08
CA GLN A 160 -1.79 1.01 -24.85
C GLN A 160 -2.41 -0.08 -23.96
N GLY A 161 -2.01 -1.35 -24.08
CA GLY A 161 -2.58 -2.48 -23.32
C GLY A 161 -2.42 -2.42 -21.80
N SER A 162 -1.83 -1.36 -21.25
CA SER A 162 -1.69 -1.11 -19.82
C SER A 162 -2.59 0.02 -19.28
N TRP A 163 -3.44 0.63 -20.12
CA TRP A 163 -4.29 1.77 -19.76
C TRP A 163 -5.14 1.55 -18.50
N GLU A 164 -5.60 0.32 -18.25
CA GLU A 164 -6.35 -0.04 -17.03
C GLU A 164 -5.61 0.30 -15.73
N LYS A 165 -4.28 0.19 -15.72
CA LYS A 165 -3.46 0.51 -14.53
C LYS A 165 -3.43 2.01 -14.23
N PHE A 166 -3.63 2.84 -15.26
CA PHE A 166 -3.58 4.29 -15.15
C PHE A 166 -4.97 4.90 -14.99
N LEU A 167 -6.04 4.14 -15.22
CA LEU A 167 -7.40 4.63 -15.10
C LEU A 167 -7.71 5.28 -13.74
N PRO A 168 -7.25 4.75 -12.59
CA PRO A 168 -7.43 5.43 -11.29
C PRO A 168 -6.71 6.79 -11.22
N LEU A 169 -5.56 6.94 -11.88
CA LEU A 169 -4.83 8.22 -11.94
C LEU A 169 -5.54 9.22 -12.84
N VAL A 170 -6.16 8.75 -13.92
CA VAL A 170 -6.97 9.58 -14.83
C VAL A 170 -8.23 10.06 -14.12
N GLU A 171 -8.92 9.18 -13.40
CA GLU A 171 -10.07 9.54 -12.55
C GLU A 171 -9.68 10.55 -11.48
N PHE A 172 -8.56 10.31 -10.80
CA PHE A 172 -8.02 11.23 -9.81
C PHE A 172 -7.72 12.60 -10.42
N ALA A 173 -7.02 12.64 -11.56
CA ALA A 173 -6.67 13.88 -12.25
C ALA A 173 -7.93 14.66 -12.67
N TYR A 174 -8.93 13.98 -13.23
CA TYR A 174 -10.19 14.61 -13.61
C TYR A 174 -10.94 15.19 -12.40
N ASN A 175 -11.14 14.38 -11.35
CA ASN A 175 -11.91 14.80 -10.17
C ASN A 175 -11.21 15.92 -9.37
N ASN A 176 -9.89 16.07 -9.49
CA ASN A 176 -9.12 17.14 -8.86
C ASN A 176 -8.84 18.33 -9.79
N SER A 177 -9.30 18.28 -11.04
CA SER A 177 -9.12 19.38 -11.99
C SER A 177 -10.23 20.42 -11.84
N PHE A 178 -9.85 21.70 -11.89
CA PHE A 178 -10.79 22.82 -11.79
C PHE A 178 -11.79 22.82 -12.94
N GLN A 179 -13.09 22.84 -12.62
CA GLN A 179 -14.14 22.96 -13.62
C GLN A 179 -14.74 24.36 -13.63
N SER A 180 -14.74 25.00 -14.81
CA SER A 180 -15.23 26.37 -14.98
C SER A 180 -16.73 26.54 -14.66
N SER A 181 -17.52 25.49 -14.87
CA SER A 181 -18.95 25.41 -14.54
C SER A 181 -19.21 25.34 -13.03
N LEU A 182 -18.32 24.72 -12.26
CA LEU A 182 -18.43 24.57 -10.80
C LEU A 182 -17.69 25.65 -10.02
N LYS A 183 -16.71 26.31 -10.63
CA LYS A 183 -15.75 27.22 -9.97
C LYS A 183 -14.90 26.55 -8.90
N MET A 184 -14.78 25.23 -8.96
CA MET A 184 -13.99 24.38 -8.07
C MET A 184 -13.73 23.02 -8.75
N ALA A 185 -12.94 22.16 -8.11
CA ALA A 185 -12.78 20.77 -8.57
C ALA A 185 -13.98 19.90 -8.15
N PRO A 186 -14.37 18.88 -8.95
CA PRO A 186 -15.44 17.94 -8.56
C PRO A 186 -15.25 17.28 -7.19
N TYR A 187 -14.00 16.97 -6.82
CA TYR A 187 -13.65 16.43 -5.52
C TYR A 187 -14.03 17.38 -4.38
N GLU A 188 -13.73 18.67 -4.54
CA GLU A 188 -14.09 19.72 -3.57
C GLU A 188 -15.61 19.90 -3.48
N ALA A 189 -16.31 19.84 -4.62
CA ALA A 189 -17.77 19.90 -4.66
C ALA A 189 -18.42 18.68 -3.97
N LEU A 190 -17.80 17.50 -4.06
CA LEU A 190 -18.32 16.26 -3.50
C LEU A 190 -18.16 16.17 -1.97
N TYR A 191 -16.99 16.56 -1.46
CA TYR A 191 -16.63 16.41 -0.05
C TYR A 191 -16.75 17.71 0.75
N GLY A 192 -16.81 18.86 0.09
CA GLY A 192 -16.93 20.18 0.71
C GLY A 192 -15.58 20.86 0.94
N VAL A 193 -15.46 22.11 0.44
CA VAL A 193 -14.23 22.93 0.54
C VAL A 193 -13.84 23.18 2.00
N ASP A 194 -14.81 23.42 2.88
CA ASP A 194 -14.54 23.75 4.28
C ASP A 194 -14.03 22.53 5.07
N LEU A 195 -14.57 21.34 4.80
CA LEU A 195 -14.07 20.09 5.41
C LEU A 195 -12.65 19.77 4.95
N VAL A 196 -12.33 20.03 3.68
CA VAL A 196 -10.96 19.85 3.17
C VAL A 196 -10.00 20.81 3.88
N LYS A 197 -10.34 22.10 3.99
CA LYS A 197 -9.51 23.10 4.68
C LYS A 197 -9.34 22.80 6.17
N GLU A 198 -10.43 22.46 6.87
CA GLU A 198 -10.37 22.10 8.29
C GLU A 198 -9.50 20.85 8.51
N THR A 199 -9.57 19.88 7.59
CA THR A 199 -8.73 18.68 7.64
C THR A 199 -7.26 19.02 7.40
N GLU A 200 -6.93 19.88 6.43
CA GLU A 200 -5.56 20.34 6.19
C GLU A 200 -4.94 21.02 7.41
N GLU A 201 -5.71 21.85 8.11
CA GLU A 201 -5.28 22.48 9.35
C GLU A 201 -5.01 21.44 10.45
N LYS A 202 -5.92 20.49 10.65
CA LYS A 202 -5.71 19.39 11.62
C LYS A 202 -4.51 18.52 11.26
N VAL A 203 -4.28 18.26 9.98
CA VAL A 203 -3.11 17.48 9.53
C VAL A 203 -1.80 18.19 9.88
N LYS A 204 -1.73 19.52 9.79
CA LYS A 204 -0.55 20.28 10.23
C LYS A 204 -0.27 20.06 11.72
N VAL A 205 -1.30 20.17 12.56
CA VAL A 205 -1.19 19.93 14.01
C VAL A 205 -0.73 18.50 14.29
N ILE A 206 -1.33 17.50 13.63
CA ILE A 206 -0.94 16.09 13.80
C ILE A 206 0.54 15.88 13.43
N ARG A 207 1.01 16.47 12.32
CA ARG A 207 2.42 16.35 11.91
C ARG A 207 3.36 16.97 12.94
N GLU A 208 3.00 18.13 13.50
CA GLU A 208 3.77 18.77 14.56
C GLU A 208 3.81 17.92 15.84
N CYS A 209 2.67 17.36 16.26
CA CYS A 209 2.59 16.46 17.40
C CYS A 209 3.44 15.19 17.21
N LEU A 210 3.36 14.57 16.03
CA LEU A 210 4.16 13.38 15.69
C LEU A 210 5.65 13.70 15.68
N LYS A 211 6.04 14.84 15.11
CA LYS A 211 7.43 15.30 15.12
C LYS A 211 7.92 15.52 16.55
N ALA A 212 7.16 16.24 17.38
CA ALA A 212 7.51 16.45 18.79
C ALA A 212 7.61 15.14 19.58
N SER A 213 6.73 14.17 19.31
CA SER A 213 6.81 12.83 19.93
C SER A 213 8.08 12.08 19.50
N SER A 214 8.40 12.10 18.21
CA SER A 214 9.63 11.51 17.67
C SER A 214 10.87 12.17 18.27
N ASP A 215 10.90 13.50 18.36
CA ASP A 215 12.01 14.26 18.93
C ASP A 215 12.19 13.98 20.43
N ARG A 216 11.09 13.86 21.19
CA ARG A 216 11.12 13.41 22.58
C ARG A 216 11.70 12.01 22.70
N GLN A 217 11.22 11.07 21.90
CA GLN A 217 11.73 9.69 21.90
C GLN A 217 13.23 9.66 21.60
N LYS A 218 13.67 10.44 20.60
CA LYS A 218 15.10 10.63 20.29
C LYS A 218 15.86 11.17 21.50
N SER A 219 15.39 12.25 22.12
CA SER A 219 16.05 12.86 23.28
C SER A 219 16.20 11.88 24.46
N TYR A 220 15.17 11.08 24.76
CA TYR A 220 15.23 10.09 25.85
C TYR A 220 16.19 8.94 25.55
N LEU A 221 16.24 8.48 24.31
CA LEU A 221 17.12 7.38 23.91
C LEU A 221 18.58 7.84 23.78
N ASP A 222 18.81 9.04 23.26
CA ASP A 222 20.15 9.59 23.04
C ASP A 222 20.87 9.88 24.35
N LEU A 223 20.16 10.27 25.42
CA LEU A 223 20.73 10.39 26.78
C LEU A 223 21.43 9.11 27.26
N LYS A 224 21.02 7.94 26.76
CA LYS A 224 21.59 6.63 27.11
C LYS A 224 22.53 6.07 26.04
N ARG A 225 22.83 6.83 25.00
CA ARG A 225 23.67 6.42 23.87
C ARG A 225 24.93 7.29 23.81
N LYS A 226 25.96 6.76 23.13
CA LYS A 226 27.18 7.49 22.81
C LYS A 226 27.28 7.56 21.30
N GLU A 227 27.63 8.73 20.79
CA GLU A 227 28.00 8.87 19.39
C GLU A 227 29.33 8.16 19.17
N ILE A 228 29.33 7.21 18.24
CA ILE A 228 30.49 6.41 17.89
C ILE A 228 30.57 6.43 16.38
N GLU A 229 31.69 6.89 15.85
CA GLU A 229 31.99 6.85 14.43
C GLU A 229 33.21 5.97 14.18
N TYR A 230 33.14 5.20 13.11
CA TYR A 230 34.24 4.40 12.59
C TYR A 230 34.67 4.90 11.22
N GLN A 231 35.96 4.71 10.91
CA GLN A 231 36.51 4.98 9.59
C GLN A 231 36.58 3.70 8.75
N VAL A 232 36.65 3.86 7.43
CA VAL A 232 36.95 2.74 6.52
C VAL A 232 38.33 2.19 6.88
N SER A 233 38.45 0.87 6.89
CA SER A 233 39.59 0.09 7.38
C SER A 233 39.79 0.05 8.91
N ASP A 234 38.90 0.64 9.71
CA ASP A 234 38.90 0.36 11.15
C ASP A 234 38.55 -1.13 11.39
N ARG A 235 39.31 -1.77 12.28
CA ARG A 235 38.98 -3.11 12.77
C ARG A 235 37.98 -3.02 13.92
N VAL A 236 36.91 -3.81 13.85
CA VAL A 236 35.83 -3.82 14.82
C VAL A 236 35.42 -5.24 15.20
N PHE A 237 35.04 -5.43 16.45
CA PHE A 237 34.38 -6.65 16.88
C PHE A 237 32.88 -6.57 16.58
N LEU A 238 32.37 -7.54 15.81
CA LEU A 238 30.94 -7.77 15.65
C LEU A 238 30.43 -8.57 16.84
N LYS A 239 29.42 -8.05 17.54
CA LYS A 239 28.78 -8.73 18.67
C LYS A 239 27.99 -9.95 18.16
N VAL A 240 28.37 -11.15 18.60
CA VAL A 240 27.62 -12.39 18.35
C VAL A 240 27.03 -12.92 19.65
N SER A 241 25.89 -13.61 19.57
CA SER A 241 25.20 -14.18 20.73
C SER A 241 25.32 -15.70 20.76
N PRO A 242 25.54 -16.33 21.93
CA PRO A 242 25.48 -17.78 22.04
C PRO A 242 24.09 -18.31 21.71
N TRP A 243 24.00 -19.52 21.15
CA TRP A 243 22.74 -20.20 20.93
C TRP A 243 22.20 -20.66 22.28
N ARG A 244 20.89 -20.43 22.49
CA ARG A 244 20.13 -20.79 23.69
C ARG A 244 20.68 -20.20 24.99
N LYS A 245 20.13 -19.05 25.41
CA LYS A 245 19.92 -18.57 26.81
C LYS A 245 20.81 -19.12 27.96
N VAL A 246 22.07 -19.47 27.74
CA VAL A 246 23.05 -19.65 28.82
C VAL A 246 23.35 -18.23 29.26
N LEU A 247 22.56 -17.74 30.21
CA LEU A 247 22.46 -16.33 30.60
C LEU A 247 23.78 -15.74 31.10
N SER A 248 24.78 -16.58 31.35
CA SER A 248 26.03 -16.27 32.01
C SER A 248 27.26 -16.23 31.09
N PHE A 249 27.13 -16.54 29.78
CA PHE A 249 28.23 -16.31 28.84
C PHE A 249 28.27 -14.87 28.32
N GLY A 250 29.44 -14.24 28.44
CA GLY A 250 29.71 -12.93 27.86
C GLY A 250 29.58 -12.96 26.34
N ARG A 251 29.12 -11.85 25.75
CA ARG A 251 29.11 -11.66 24.28
C ARG A 251 30.55 -11.74 23.76
N LYS A 252 30.89 -12.84 23.09
CA LYS A 252 32.14 -12.94 22.31
C LYS A 252 31.95 -12.14 21.01
N GLY A 253 33.02 -11.56 20.49
CA GLY A 253 32.98 -10.82 19.23
C GLY A 253 34.08 -11.30 18.31
N LYS A 254 33.77 -11.48 17.03
CA LYS A 254 34.77 -11.75 15.99
C LYS A 254 35.23 -10.44 15.35
N LEU A 255 36.51 -10.38 15.02
CA LEU A 255 37.15 -9.20 14.44
C LEU A 255 36.91 -9.15 12.93
N TYR A 256 36.40 -8.04 12.44
CA TYR A 256 36.17 -7.75 11.02
C TYR A 256 36.68 -6.35 10.68
N GLU A 257 36.91 -6.09 9.39
CA GLU A 257 37.31 -4.77 8.90
C GLU A 257 36.12 -4.07 8.23
N ILE A 258 36.02 -2.75 8.45
CA ILE A 258 34.98 -1.94 7.81
C ILE A 258 35.40 -1.62 6.37
N THR A 259 34.57 -1.99 5.40
CA THR A 259 34.80 -1.68 3.99
C THR A 259 34.17 -0.37 3.57
N GLU A 260 33.00 -0.03 4.13
CA GLU A 260 32.21 1.11 3.68
C GLU A 260 31.33 1.67 4.81
N ARG A 261 31.12 2.99 4.82
CA ARG A 261 30.10 3.66 5.63
C ARG A 261 28.84 3.86 4.78
N VAL A 262 27.84 3.00 4.97
CA VAL A 262 26.56 3.04 4.22
C VAL A 262 25.63 4.16 4.70
N GLY A 263 25.72 4.51 5.98
CA GLY A 263 24.95 5.62 6.56
C GLY A 263 25.53 6.13 7.87
N PRO A 264 24.85 7.08 8.55
CA PRO A 264 25.34 7.67 9.79
C PRO A 264 25.63 6.62 10.88
N VAL A 265 24.79 5.58 10.95
CA VAL A 265 24.81 4.53 11.98
C VAL A 265 24.98 3.11 11.40
N ALA A 266 25.30 2.96 10.11
CA ALA A 266 25.36 1.68 9.43
C ALA A 266 26.68 1.52 8.65
N TYR A 267 27.37 0.40 8.88
CA TYR A 267 28.69 0.12 8.33
C TYR A 267 28.72 -1.27 7.69
N ARG A 268 29.42 -1.39 6.57
CA ARG A 268 29.64 -2.64 5.85
C ARG A 268 30.94 -3.31 6.33
N LEU A 269 30.92 -4.62 6.54
CA LEU A 269 32.08 -5.39 7.03
C LEU A 269 32.58 -6.42 5.99
N THR A 270 33.87 -6.75 6.04
CA THR A 270 34.46 -7.89 5.31
C THR A 270 34.09 -9.22 5.96
N LEU A 271 32.93 -9.79 5.62
CA LEU A 271 32.55 -11.12 6.10
C LEU A 271 33.37 -12.23 5.41
N LEU A 272 33.69 -13.30 6.14
CA LEU A 272 34.31 -14.53 5.59
C LEU A 272 33.30 -15.26 4.68
N SER A 273 33.79 -16.00 3.67
CA SER A 273 32.94 -16.72 2.69
C SER A 273 31.90 -17.67 3.30
N GLU A 274 32.13 -18.15 4.51
CA GLU A 274 31.17 -18.97 5.30
C GLU A 274 29.90 -18.20 5.72
N LEU A 275 29.93 -16.86 5.72
CA LEU A 275 28.86 -15.97 6.16
C LEU A 275 28.26 -15.13 5.03
N GLU A 276 28.51 -15.47 3.75
CA GLU A 276 27.98 -14.75 2.57
C GLU A 276 26.44 -14.68 2.53
N LYS A 277 25.74 -15.55 3.26
CA LYS A 277 24.27 -15.53 3.36
C LYS A 277 23.75 -14.41 4.27
N ILE A 278 24.61 -13.77 5.07
CA ILE A 278 24.24 -12.69 6.00
C ILE A 278 24.44 -11.35 5.29
N HIS A 279 23.49 -10.44 5.45
CA HIS A 279 23.70 -9.04 5.05
C HIS A 279 24.91 -8.47 5.80
N ASP A 280 25.87 -7.96 5.04
CA ASP A 280 27.15 -7.44 5.49
C ASP A 280 27.07 -6.03 6.09
N VAL A 281 25.88 -5.43 6.15
CA VAL A 281 25.61 -4.09 6.71
C VAL A 281 25.07 -4.20 8.13
N PHE A 282 25.84 -3.66 9.08
CA PHE A 282 25.53 -3.73 10.51
C PHE A 282 25.33 -2.34 11.13
N HIS A 283 24.39 -2.24 12.06
CA HIS A 283 24.18 -1.03 12.85
C HIS A 283 25.33 -0.84 13.85
N VAL A 284 25.76 0.40 14.08
CA VAL A 284 26.88 0.80 14.96
C VAL A 284 26.80 0.17 16.36
N SER A 285 25.59 -0.06 16.88
CA SER A 285 25.37 -0.69 18.20
C SER A 285 25.83 -2.15 18.27
N MET A 286 25.96 -2.84 17.14
CA MET A 286 26.48 -4.21 17.05
C MET A 286 28.01 -4.26 16.97
N LEU A 287 28.66 -3.11 16.77
CA LEU A 287 30.11 -3.02 16.62
C LEU A 287 30.77 -2.58 17.93
N ARG A 288 32.04 -2.96 18.09
CA ARG A 288 32.91 -2.47 19.17
C ARG A 288 34.30 -2.23 18.61
N ARG A 289 34.91 -1.08 18.91
CA ARG A 289 36.23 -0.72 18.38
C ARG A 289 37.30 -1.70 18.86
N TYR A 290 38.14 -2.20 17.95
CA TYR A 290 39.36 -2.90 18.31
C TYR A 290 40.46 -1.89 18.65
N ARG A 291 41.24 -2.15 19.70
CA ARG A 291 42.46 -1.40 20.02
C ARG A 291 43.63 -2.33 19.78
N SER A 292 44.49 -2.01 18.81
CA SER A 292 45.66 -2.81 18.49
C SER A 292 46.68 -2.73 19.62
N ASP A 293 47.03 -3.88 20.18
CA ASP A 293 48.16 -4.05 21.11
C ASP A 293 49.20 -4.95 20.41
N PRO A 294 50.49 -4.56 20.35
CA PRO A 294 51.57 -5.37 19.76
C PRO A 294 51.75 -6.76 20.41
N SER A 295 51.27 -6.96 21.63
CA SER A 295 51.34 -8.23 22.36
C SER A 295 50.21 -9.21 22.02
N HIS A 296 49.18 -8.79 21.29
CA HIS A 296 48.06 -9.65 20.91
C HIS A 296 48.44 -10.61 19.78
N VAL A 297 48.73 -11.86 20.12
CA VAL A 297 48.75 -12.97 19.15
C VAL A 297 47.30 -13.34 18.83
N ILE A 298 46.78 -12.87 17.70
CA ILE A 298 45.45 -13.27 17.22
C ILE A 298 45.56 -14.73 16.75
N THR A 299 45.26 -15.67 17.64
CA THR A 299 45.02 -17.05 17.24
C THR A 299 43.61 -17.12 16.63
N PRO A 300 43.45 -17.58 15.37
CA PRO A 300 42.13 -17.77 14.80
C PRO A 300 41.47 -18.94 15.54
N ALA A 301 40.63 -18.62 16.53
CA ALA A 301 39.73 -19.59 17.13
C ALA A 301 38.61 -19.85 16.11
N GLU A 302 38.64 -21.03 15.48
CA GLU A 302 37.60 -21.53 14.58
C GLU A 302 36.32 -21.80 15.38
N VAL A 303 35.55 -20.75 15.62
CA VAL A 303 34.14 -20.87 16.03
C VAL A 303 33.33 -20.92 14.75
N GLU A 304 32.75 -22.08 14.39
CA GLU A 304 31.75 -22.15 13.34
C GLU A 304 30.53 -21.31 13.77
N ILE A 305 30.28 -20.21 13.06
CA ILE A 305 29.14 -19.33 13.32
C ILE A 305 28.06 -19.67 12.31
N GLN A 306 26.83 -19.87 12.79
CA GLN A 306 25.67 -20.11 11.95
C GLN A 306 25.18 -18.80 11.28
N PRO A 307 24.41 -18.89 10.18
CA PRO A 307 23.92 -17.73 9.41
C PRO A 307 23.08 -16.70 10.21
N ASP A 308 22.67 -17.01 11.43
CA ASP A 308 21.91 -16.16 12.34
C ASP A 308 22.80 -15.42 13.36
N LEU A 309 24.13 -15.38 13.16
CA LEU A 309 25.13 -14.78 14.06
C LEU A 309 25.19 -15.45 15.44
N ILE A 310 24.86 -16.73 15.45
CA ILE A 310 24.79 -17.54 16.66
C ILE A 310 25.79 -18.70 16.57
N TYR A 311 26.38 -19.07 17.72
CA TYR A 311 27.30 -20.22 17.82
C TYR A 311 26.84 -21.18 18.92
N SER A 312 27.07 -22.49 18.73
CA SER A 312 26.79 -23.52 19.74
C SER A 312 27.96 -23.67 20.70
N GLU A 313 27.65 -23.77 22.00
CA GLU A 313 28.59 -24.28 23.00
C GLU A 313 28.09 -25.64 23.50
N GLU A 314 28.96 -26.65 23.45
CA GLU A 314 28.65 -27.98 23.95
C GLU A 314 29.14 -28.17 25.38
N PRO A 315 28.29 -28.65 26.30
CA PRO A 315 28.68 -28.94 27.67
C PRO A 315 29.50 -30.24 27.71
N ILE A 316 30.71 -30.18 28.28
CA ILE A 316 31.60 -31.35 28.43
C ILE A 316 31.24 -32.16 29.67
N LYS A 317 31.13 -31.50 30.83
CA LYS A 317 30.96 -32.19 32.12
C LYS A 317 30.36 -31.28 33.19
N ILE A 318 29.70 -31.89 34.17
CA ILE A 318 29.23 -31.21 35.38
C ILE A 318 30.34 -31.23 36.43
N LEU A 319 30.71 -30.05 36.91
CA LEU A 319 31.79 -29.83 37.87
C LEU A 319 31.30 -29.86 39.32
N ALA A 320 30.11 -29.28 39.58
CA ALA A 320 29.57 -29.14 40.93
C ALA A 320 28.04 -29.07 40.91
N ARG A 321 27.42 -29.27 42.08
CA ARG A 321 25.97 -29.18 42.30
C ARG A 321 25.70 -28.39 43.57
N GLU A 322 24.74 -27.47 43.52
CA GLU A 322 24.34 -26.65 44.65
C GLU A 322 22.81 -26.51 44.66
N VAL A 323 22.19 -26.49 45.84
CA VAL A 323 20.75 -26.22 45.99
C VAL A 323 20.56 -24.86 46.64
N LYS A 324 20.04 -23.90 45.87
CA LYS A 324 19.77 -22.56 46.36
C LYS A 324 18.36 -22.48 46.94
N GLN A 325 18.28 -22.20 48.24
CA GLN A 325 17.01 -21.96 48.94
C GLN A 325 16.56 -20.50 48.74
N LEU A 326 15.39 -20.30 48.13
CA LEU A 326 14.69 -19.01 48.05
C LEU A 326 13.52 -18.99 49.05
N ARG A 327 12.96 -17.81 49.32
CA ARG A 327 11.87 -17.61 50.32
C ARG A 327 10.66 -18.54 50.14
N SER A 328 10.40 -19.06 48.94
CA SER A 328 9.25 -19.93 48.66
C SER A 328 9.58 -21.21 47.88
N LYS A 329 10.83 -21.41 47.42
CA LYS A 329 11.22 -22.55 46.56
C LYS A 329 12.71 -22.87 46.69
N SER A 330 13.06 -24.16 46.57
CA SER A 330 14.44 -24.62 46.40
C SER A 330 14.73 -24.85 44.91
N ILE A 331 15.83 -24.29 44.39
CA ILE A 331 16.26 -24.48 43.00
C ILE A 331 17.61 -25.21 43.00
N ALA A 332 17.68 -26.37 42.36
CA ALA A 332 18.92 -27.11 42.17
C ALA A 332 19.67 -26.56 40.94
N LEU A 333 20.95 -26.23 41.12
CA LEU A 333 21.84 -25.70 40.11
C LEU A 333 23.05 -26.64 39.95
N VAL A 334 23.55 -26.74 38.72
CA VAL A 334 24.77 -27.49 38.40
C VAL A 334 25.78 -26.58 37.72
N LYS A 335 27.04 -26.68 38.11
CA LYS A 335 28.15 -25.97 37.47
C LYS A 335 28.61 -26.77 36.26
N VAL A 336 28.49 -26.22 35.06
CA VAL A 336 28.74 -26.90 33.79
C VAL A 336 30.06 -26.40 33.20
N LEU A 337 30.93 -27.33 32.79
CA LEU A 337 32.10 -27.04 31.96
C LEU A 337 31.72 -27.14 30.49
N TRP A 338 32.18 -26.20 29.69
CA TRP A 338 31.85 -26.06 28.28
C TRP A 338 33.09 -26.22 27.41
N GLN A 339 32.93 -26.71 26.17
CA GLN A 339 34.02 -27.17 25.29
C GLN A 339 35.18 -26.18 25.11
N ARG A 340 34.88 -24.87 25.17
CA ARG A 340 35.83 -23.79 24.87
C ARG A 340 36.16 -22.93 26.10
N HIS A 341 35.91 -23.45 27.30
CA HIS A 341 36.03 -22.73 28.57
C HIS A 341 36.99 -23.43 29.54
N GLY A 342 37.75 -22.63 30.29
CA GLY A 342 38.57 -23.15 31.39
C GLY A 342 37.71 -23.68 32.54
N VAL A 343 38.28 -24.52 33.41
CA VAL A 343 37.57 -25.11 34.57
C VAL A 343 37.00 -24.03 35.51
N GLU A 344 37.65 -22.88 35.58
CA GLU A 344 37.21 -21.75 36.41
C GLU A 344 36.02 -20.99 35.79
N GLU A 345 35.86 -21.02 34.47
CA GLU A 345 34.83 -20.29 33.72
C GLU A 345 33.50 -21.05 33.60
N GLY A 346 33.33 -22.17 34.31
CA GLY A 346 32.08 -22.94 34.29
C GLY A 346 30.89 -22.16 34.84
N THR A 347 29.75 -22.22 34.15
CA THR A 347 28.53 -21.49 34.51
C THR A 347 27.57 -22.33 35.35
N TRP A 348 26.76 -21.67 36.20
CA TRP A 348 25.72 -22.34 37.00
C TRP A 348 24.39 -22.33 36.26
N GLU A 349 23.90 -23.50 35.90
CA GLU A 349 22.65 -23.68 35.15
C GLU A 349 21.63 -24.51 35.95
N PRO A 350 20.31 -24.29 35.78
CA PRO A 350 19.29 -25.10 36.44
C PRO A 350 19.42 -26.59 36.09
N GLU A 351 19.45 -27.43 37.12
CA GLU A 351 19.67 -28.87 36.97
C GLU A 351 18.59 -29.53 36.10
N GLU A 352 17.33 -29.11 36.27
CA GLU A 352 16.19 -29.61 35.49
C GLU A 352 16.35 -29.33 33.98
N THR A 353 16.78 -28.11 33.62
CA THR A 353 17.04 -27.71 32.24
C THR A 353 18.18 -28.54 31.63
N MET A 354 19.26 -28.73 32.38
CA MET A 354 20.42 -29.50 31.92
C MET A 354 20.10 -31.00 31.79
N ARG A 355 19.30 -31.58 32.69
CA ARG A 355 18.86 -32.99 32.60
C ARG A 355 17.98 -33.26 31.39
N ASN A 356 17.08 -32.34 31.07
CA ASN A 356 16.19 -32.46 29.91
C ASN A 356 16.95 -32.34 28.58
N GLN A 357 17.97 -31.48 28.52
CA GLN A 357 18.70 -31.20 27.27
C GLN A 357 19.93 -32.10 27.07
N TYR A 358 20.63 -32.44 28.14
CA TYR A 358 21.88 -33.21 28.11
C TYR A 358 21.85 -34.34 29.15
N PRO A 359 20.91 -35.30 29.04
CA PRO A 359 20.74 -36.37 30.02
C PRO A 359 22.02 -37.21 30.20
N ASN A 360 22.81 -37.34 29.13
CA ASN A 360 24.07 -38.09 29.10
C ASN A 360 25.12 -37.55 30.10
N LEU A 361 25.09 -36.25 30.41
CA LEU A 361 26.01 -35.65 31.38
C LEU A 361 25.74 -36.04 32.84
N PHE A 362 24.56 -36.61 33.10
CA PHE A 362 24.12 -37.06 34.42
C PHE A 362 24.18 -38.59 34.57
N ALA A 363 24.44 -39.31 33.47
CA ALA A 363 24.57 -40.76 33.46
C ALA A 363 25.98 -41.15 33.93
N GLY A 364 26.21 -41.19 35.25
CA GLY A 364 27.43 -41.79 35.80
C GLY A 364 27.99 -41.23 37.12
N LYS A 365 27.41 -40.18 37.73
CA LYS A 365 27.88 -39.69 39.04
C LYS A 365 26.72 -39.35 39.98
N ILE A 366 26.64 -40.08 41.09
CA ILE A 366 25.84 -39.69 42.27
C ILE A 366 26.64 -38.60 42.97
N PHE A 367 26.23 -37.34 42.82
CA PHE A 367 26.73 -36.25 43.66
C PHE A 367 26.18 -36.47 45.08
N LYS A 368 26.94 -37.19 45.93
CA LYS A 368 26.66 -37.26 47.37
C LYS A 368 26.81 -35.85 47.93
N GLY A 369 25.72 -35.30 48.46
CA GLY A 369 25.74 -34.03 49.16
C GLY A 369 26.51 -34.18 50.47
N GLU A 370 27.63 -33.50 50.59
CA GLU A 370 28.20 -33.17 51.90
C GLU A 370 27.51 -31.88 52.37
N ASN A 371 26.49 -32.05 53.20
CA ASN A 371 26.08 -31.02 54.15
C ASN A 371 26.76 -31.37 55.48
N THR A 372 27.80 -30.63 55.84
CA THR A 372 28.17 -30.35 57.24
C THR A 372 28.53 -28.89 57.35
#